data_AF-A0A3A2Z1N6-F1
#
_entry.id   AF-A0A3A2Z1N6-F1
#
_cell.length_a   1.000
_cell.length_b   1.000
_cell.length_c   1.000
_cell.angle_alpha   90.00
_cell.angle_beta   90.00
_cell.angle_gamma   90.00
#
_symmetry.space_group_name_H-M   'P 1'
#
loop_
_entity.id
_entity.type
_entity.pdbx_description
1 polymer ?
#
loop_
_entity_poly.entity_id
_entity_poly.type
_entity_poly.pdbx_seq_one_letter_code
_entity_poly.pdbx_strand_id
1 'polypeptide(L)'
;MEGWLRGVGCVPINYLMEDAATAEVSRSQLWQWVKHGVKTADGHTVNKAYALRLLKEQADELSSKAPKGNKYQLAARYFESQVTGEDYADFLTSLLYNEITTVGSSQPVAKL
;
A
#
# COMPACT_ATOMS: atom_id res chain seq x y z
N MET A 1 1.24 2.89 3.20
CA MET A 1 -0.16 2.40 3.16
C MET A 1 -0.71 2.04 4.54
N GLU A 2 -0.01 1.25 5.37
CA GLU A 2 -0.50 0.84 6.71
C GLU A 2 -0.89 2.02 7.62
N GLY A 3 -0.02 3.02 7.76
CA GLY A 3 -0.33 4.19 8.60
C GLY A 3 -1.59 4.93 8.13
N TRP A 4 -1.75 5.05 6.81
CA TRP A 4 -2.93 5.69 6.20
C TRP A 4 -4.22 4.92 6.53
N LEU A 5 -4.18 3.58 6.48
CA LEU A 5 -5.30 2.73 6.90
C LEU A 5 -5.64 2.87 8.39
N ARG A 6 -4.71 3.36 9.22
CA ARG A 6 -4.94 3.73 10.63
C ARG A 6 -5.31 5.20 10.82
N GLY A 7 -5.54 5.94 9.74
CA GLY A 7 -5.88 7.37 9.77
C GLY A 7 -4.68 8.32 9.91
N VAL A 8 -3.46 7.83 9.70
CA VAL A 8 -2.22 8.63 9.81
C VAL A 8 -1.62 8.83 8.41
N GLY A 9 -1.78 10.03 7.85
CA GLY A 9 -1.31 10.36 6.49
C GLY A 9 0.14 10.82 6.39
N CYS A 10 0.80 11.05 7.52
CA CYS A 10 2.17 11.56 7.63
C CYS A 10 2.93 10.63 8.59
N VAL A 11 3.85 9.82 8.06
CA VAL A 11 4.42 8.67 8.78
C VAL A 11 5.94 8.78 8.81
N PRO A 12 6.58 8.78 10.00
CA PRO A 12 8.03 8.71 10.08
C PRO A 12 8.51 7.30 9.71
N ILE A 13 9.29 7.18 8.63
CA ILE A 13 9.91 5.93 8.19
C ILE A 13 11.39 6.20 7.95
N ASN A 14 12.27 5.44 8.61
CA ASN A 14 13.72 5.59 8.46
C ASN A 14 14.21 7.04 8.60
N TYR A 15 13.70 7.78 9.60
CA TYR A 15 14.01 9.18 9.88
C TYR A 15 13.53 10.20 8.83
N LEU A 16 12.77 9.77 7.83
CA LEU A 16 12.10 10.62 6.85
C LEU A 16 10.61 10.73 7.16
N MET A 17 10.03 11.88 6.86
CA MET A 17 8.59 12.09 7.00
C MET A 17 7.90 11.79 5.68
N GLU A 18 7.25 10.64 5.62
CA GLU A 18 6.65 10.14 4.39
C GLU A 18 5.16 10.45 4.33
N ASP A 19 4.68 10.79 3.13
CA ASP A 19 3.28 11.01 2.83
C ASP A 19 2.80 10.02 1.74
N ALA A 20 1.62 10.30 1.16
CA ALA A 20 1.07 9.46 0.10
C ALA A 20 1.95 9.47 -1.16
N ALA A 21 2.63 10.58 -1.49
CA ALA A 21 3.42 10.70 -2.72
C ALA A 21 4.62 9.75 -2.71
N THR A 22 5.28 9.56 -1.56
CA THR A 22 6.34 8.55 -1.43
C THR A 22 5.81 7.16 -1.75
N ALA A 23 4.63 6.80 -1.22
CA ALA A 23 4.01 5.52 -1.49
C ALA A 23 3.59 5.37 -2.97
N GLU A 24 3.13 6.44 -3.61
CA GLU A 24 2.79 6.48 -5.04
C GLU A 24 4.01 6.23 -5.94
N VAL A 25 5.11 6.94 -5.72
CA VAL A 25 6.34 6.73 -6.50
C VAL A 25 6.89 5.32 -6.27
N SER A 26 6.91 4.85 -5.02
CA SER A 26 7.41 3.52 -4.66
C SER A 26 6.63 2.42 -5.38
N ARG A 27 5.30 2.47 -5.37
CA ARG A 27 4.46 1.45 -6.03
C ARG A 27 4.58 1.50 -7.54
N SER A 28 4.63 2.72 -8.11
CA SER A 28 4.80 2.93 -9.54
C SER A 28 6.09 2.30 -10.04
N GLN A 29 7.18 2.49 -9.29
CA GLN A 29 8.47 1.95 -9.66
C GLN A 29 8.47 0.42 -9.68
N LEU A 30 7.92 -0.22 -8.63
CA LEU A 30 7.81 -1.67 -8.54
C LEU A 30 6.93 -2.24 -9.66
N TRP A 31 5.78 -1.61 -9.93
CA TRP A 31 4.91 -2.00 -11.03
C TRP A 31 5.63 -1.94 -12.38
N GLN A 32 6.33 -0.84 -12.67
CA GLN A 32 7.08 -0.67 -13.92
C GLN A 32 8.20 -1.71 -14.05
N TRP A 33 8.92 -1.98 -12.97
CA TRP A 33 9.97 -3.01 -12.96
C TRP A 33 9.44 -4.39 -13.30
N VAL A 34 8.30 -4.78 -12.73
CA VAL A 34 7.65 -6.05 -13.07
C VAL A 34 7.11 -6.03 -14.50
N LYS A 35 6.46 -4.94 -14.94
CA LYS A 35 5.93 -4.78 -16.29
C LYS A 35 7.00 -4.96 -17.36
N HIS A 36 8.19 -4.40 -17.13
CA HIS A 36 9.28 -4.41 -18.09
C HIS A 36 10.31 -5.52 -17.83
N GLY A 37 10.14 -6.34 -16.79
CA GLY A 37 11.01 -7.47 -16.50
C GLY A 37 12.47 -7.05 -16.29
N VAL A 38 12.70 -5.94 -15.58
CA VAL A 38 14.07 -5.42 -15.37
C VAL A 38 14.91 -6.41 -14.56
N LYS A 39 16.24 -6.33 -14.70
CA LYS A 39 17.16 -7.12 -13.90
C LYS A 39 17.69 -6.31 -12.73
N THR A 40 17.73 -6.89 -11.54
CA THR A 40 18.42 -6.31 -10.39
C THR A 40 19.94 -6.31 -10.62
N ALA A 41 20.69 -5.57 -9.81
CA ALA A 41 22.16 -5.59 -9.85
C ALA A 41 22.74 -7.02 -9.66
N ASP A 42 22.04 -7.85 -8.88
CA ASP A 42 22.40 -9.26 -8.64
C ASP A 42 21.88 -10.22 -9.73
N GLY A 43 21.34 -9.70 -10.85
CA GLY A 43 20.92 -10.47 -12.01
C GLY A 43 19.51 -11.10 -11.94
N HIS A 44 18.76 -10.89 -10.85
CA HIS A 44 17.39 -11.40 -10.72
C HIS A 44 16.44 -10.65 -11.64
N THR A 45 15.60 -11.36 -12.37
CA THR A 45 14.52 -10.73 -13.15
C THR A 45 13.37 -10.38 -12.21
N VAL A 46 13.01 -9.10 -12.17
CA VAL A 46 11.88 -8.61 -11.37
C VAL A 46 10.61 -8.99 -12.12
N ASN A 47 9.98 -10.08 -11.68
CA ASN A 47 8.71 -10.58 -12.22
C ASN A 47 7.64 -10.65 -11.13
N LYS A 48 6.40 -10.99 -11.52
CA LYS A 48 5.25 -11.07 -10.59
C LYS A 48 5.52 -11.97 -9.39
N ALA A 49 6.05 -13.17 -9.60
CA ALA A 49 6.32 -14.12 -8.51
C ALA A 49 7.39 -13.58 -7.55
N TYR A 50 8.42 -12.93 -8.08
CA TYR A 50 9.47 -12.30 -7.29
C TYR A 50 8.92 -11.15 -6.43
N ALA A 51 8.13 -10.25 -7.01
CA ALA A 51 7.54 -9.12 -6.29
C ALA A 51 6.56 -9.56 -5.20
N LEU A 52 5.66 -10.51 -5.50
CA LEU A 52 4.68 -11.02 -4.53
C LEU A 52 5.36 -11.77 -3.37
N ARG A 53 6.42 -12.52 -3.64
CA ARG A 53 7.21 -13.18 -2.60
C ARG A 53 7.82 -12.15 -1.64
N LEU A 54 8.49 -11.12 -2.17
CA LEU A 54 9.08 -10.06 -1.35
C LEU A 54 8.02 -9.29 -0.56
N LEU A 55 6.88 -8.97 -1.17
CA LEU A 55 5.77 -8.31 -0.48
C LEU A 55 5.31 -9.13 0.73
N LYS A 56 5.10 -10.44 0.55
CA LYS A 56 4.71 -11.33 1.64
C LYS A 56 5.76 -11.38 2.75
N GLU A 57 7.03 -11.57 2.39
CA GLU A 57 8.15 -11.62 3.35
C GLU A 57 8.22 -10.33 4.19
N GLN A 58 8.11 -9.16 3.54
CA GLN A 58 8.15 -7.87 4.22
C GLN A 58 6.90 -7.60 5.07
N ALA A 59 5.71 -7.97 4.59
CA ALA A 59 4.48 -7.82 5.35
C ALA A 59 4.48 -8.68 6.62
N ASP A 60 4.95 -9.93 6.52
CA ASP A 60 5.07 -10.85 7.65
C ASP A 60 6.10 -10.34 8.67
N GLU A 61 7.27 -9.89 8.20
CA GLU A 61 8.30 -9.32 9.06
C GLU A 61 7.79 -8.09 9.82
N LEU A 62 7.21 -7.11 9.12
CA LEU A 62 6.68 -5.89 9.71
C LEU A 62 5.54 -6.20 10.70
N SER A 63 4.63 -7.10 10.32
CA SER A 63 3.51 -7.52 11.18
C SER A 63 3.99 -8.21 12.46
N SER A 64 5.08 -8.98 12.40
CA SER A 64 5.62 -9.70 13.58
C SER A 64 6.21 -8.76 14.63
N LYS A 65 6.74 -7.61 14.20
CA LYS A 65 7.38 -6.59 15.06
C LYS A 65 6.40 -5.50 15.49
N ALA A 66 5.20 -5.46 14.91
CA ALA A 66 4.23 -4.40 15.10
C ALA A 66 3.34 -4.61 16.34
N PRO A 67 2.83 -3.53 16.95
CA PRO A 67 1.83 -3.62 18.01
C PRO A 67 0.51 -4.22 17.50
N LYS A 68 -0.33 -4.68 18.43
CA LYS A 68 -1.70 -5.15 18.13
C LYS A 68 -2.51 -4.03 17.46
N GLY A 69 -3.38 -4.41 16.51
CA GLY A 69 -4.21 -3.45 15.76
C GLY A 69 -3.50 -2.80 14.56
N ASN A 70 -2.29 -3.24 14.23
CA ASN A 70 -1.66 -2.87 12.95
C ASN A 70 -2.47 -3.39 11.75
N LYS A 71 -2.25 -2.78 10.59
CA LYS A 71 -2.94 -3.11 9.35
C LYS A 71 -1.97 -3.55 8.24
N TYR A 72 -0.80 -4.09 8.56
CA TYR A 72 0.21 -4.46 7.56
C TYR A 72 -0.30 -5.50 6.56
N GLN A 73 -0.97 -6.55 7.06
CA GLN A 73 -1.55 -7.59 6.21
C GLN A 73 -2.69 -7.06 5.33
N LEU A 74 -3.48 -6.10 5.83
CA LEU A 74 -4.50 -5.44 5.01
C LEU A 74 -3.87 -4.56 3.92
N ALA A 75 -2.85 -3.77 4.29
CA ALA A 75 -2.10 -2.96 3.34
C ALA A 75 -1.46 -3.81 2.24
N ALA A 76 -0.85 -4.95 2.61
CA ALA A 76 -0.24 -5.89 1.68
C ALA A 76 -1.26 -6.43 0.67
N ARG A 77 -2.45 -6.87 1.12
CA ARG A 77 -3.53 -7.35 0.23
C ARG A 77 -3.91 -6.33 -0.84
N TYR A 78 -4.06 -5.05 -0.48
CA TYR A 78 -4.31 -4.01 -1.47
C TYR A 78 -3.11 -3.76 -2.38
N PHE A 79 -1.89 -3.89 -1.85
CA PHE A 79 -0.65 -3.65 -2.58
C PHE A 79 -0.30 -4.76 -3.58
N GLU A 80 -0.75 -5.99 -3.36
CA GLU A 80 -0.46 -7.16 -4.21
C GLU A 80 -0.73 -6.88 -5.68
N SER A 81 -1.96 -6.47 -6.03
CA SER A 81 -2.31 -6.15 -7.42
C SER A 81 -1.43 -5.04 -8.01
N GLN A 82 -1.07 -4.06 -7.18
CA GLN A 82 -0.38 -2.84 -7.58
C GLN A 82 1.11 -3.03 -7.91
N VAL A 83 1.68 -4.20 -7.62
CA VAL A 83 3.11 -4.51 -7.89
C VAL A 83 3.32 -5.62 -8.91
N THR A 84 2.25 -6.04 -9.62
CA THR A 84 2.29 -7.22 -10.51
C THR A 84 2.59 -6.90 -11.99
N GLY A 85 2.62 -5.63 -12.38
CA GLY A 85 2.72 -5.22 -13.79
C GLY A 85 1.42 -5.44 -14.60
N GLU A 86 0.33 -5.84 -13.93
CA GLU A 86 -1.00 -6.02 -14.51
C GLU A 86 -1.85 -4.77 -14.20
N ASP A 87 -3.02 -4.94 -13.58
CA ASP A 87 -3.91 -3.84 -13.20
C ASP A 87 -3.25 -2.86 -12.23
N TYR A 88 -3.50 -1.57 -12.44
CA TYR A 88 -2.92 -0.50 -11.65
C TYR A 88 -3.96 0.58 -11.39
N ALA A 89 -4.17 0.93 -10.13
CA ALA A 89 -5.08 2.00 -9.77
C ALA A 89 -4.43 3.36 -10.04
N ASP A 90 -5.20 4.34 -10.53
CA ASP A 90 -4.71 5.70 -10.78
C ASP A 90 -4.11 6.33 -9.52
N PHE A 91 -4.78 6.14 -8.37
CA PHE A 91 -4.33 6.65 -7.08
C PHE A 91 -4.51 5.61 -5.97
N LEU A 92 -3.49 5.44 -5.12
CA LEU A 92 -3.55 4.57 -3.95
C LEU A 92 -4.59 5.06 -2.94
N THR A 93 -4.84 6.37 -2.88
CA THR A 93 -5.82 6.96 -1.97
C THR A 93 -7.23 6.51 -2.31
N SER A 94 -7.56 6.42 -3.60
CA SER A 94 -8.85 5.88 -4.07
C SER A 94 -8.98 4.39 -3.77
N LEU A 95 -7.88 3.64 -3.92
CA LEU A 95 -7.82 2.21 -3.63
C LEU A 95 -8.16 1.91 -2.16
N LEU A 96 -7.73 2.78 -1.23
CA LEU A 96 -7.88 2.56 0.21
C LEU A 96 -9.03 3.35 0.85
N TYR A 97 -9.66 4.30 0.15
CA TYR A 97 -10.57 5.27 0.75
C TYR A 97 -11.76 4.63 1.49
N ASN A 98 -12.28 3.53 0.98
CA ASN A 98 -13.38 2.80 1.61
C ASN A 98 -13.01 2.16 2.96
N GLU A 99 -11.72 1.91 3.23
CA GLU A 99 -11.24 1.35 4.50
C GLU A 99 -11.18 2.37 5.64
N ILE A 100 -11.22 3.66 5.31
CA ILE A 100 -11.09 4.76 6.27
C ILE A 100 -12.29 5.71 6.29
N THR A 101 -13.28 5.46 5.44
CA THR A 101 -14.53 6.21 5.43
C THR A 101 -15.66 5.38 6.00
N THR A 102 -16.65 6.05 6.56
CA THR A 102 -17.92 5.43 6.95
C THR A 102 -19.01 6.27 6.31
N VAL A 103 -19.90 5.63 5.54
CA VAL A 103 -21.06 6.33 4.99
C VAL A 103 -21.98 6.67 6.15
N GLY A 104 -22.12 7.96 6.48
CA GLY A 104 -23.07 8.41 7.49
C GLY A 104 -24.50 8.11 7.07
N SER A 105 -25.32 7.62 7.98
CA SER A 105 -26.78 7.54 7.77
C SER A 105 -27.35 8.95 7.61
N SER A 106 -28.21 9.18 6.61
CA SER A 106 -28.90 10.46 6.43
C SER A 106 -29.65 10.84 7.71
N GLN A 107 -29.26 11.94 8.36
CA GLN A 107 -30.04 12.46 9.47
C GLN A 107 -31.26 13.22 8.93
N PRO A 108 -32.48 12.98 9.47
CA PRO A 108 -33.63 13.77 9.11
C PRO A 108 -33.38 15.23 9.52
N VAL A 109 -33.59 16.16 8.58
CA VAL A 109 -33.48 17.60 8.83
C VAL A 109 -34.47 17.95 9.94
N ALA A 110 -33.96 18.39 11.10
CA ALA A 110 -34.80 18.93 12.15
C ALA A 110 -35.51 20.18 11.62
N LYS A 111 -36.84 20.16 11.61
CA LYS A 111 -37.64 21.35 11.31
C LYS A 111 -37.44 22.35 12.46
N LEU A 112 -36.92 23.54 12.11
CA LEU A 112 -36.92 24.73 12.96
C LEU A 112 -38.35 25.18 13.27
#